data_AF-A0A2P2LPU1-F1
#
_entry.id   AF-A0A2P2LPU1-F1
#
_cell.length_a   1.000
_cell.length_b   1.000
_cell.length_c   1.000
_cell.angle_alpha   90.00
_cell.angle_beta   90.00
_cell.angle_gamma   90.00
#
_symmetry.space_group_name_H-M   'P 1'
#
loop_
_entity.id
_entity.type
_entity.pdbx_description
1 polymer ?
#
loop_
_entity_poly.entity_id
_entity_poly.type
_entity_poly.pdbx_seq_one_letter_code
_entity_poly.pdbx_strand_id
1 'polypeptide(L)'
;MGSKREDCTSAAAPVIRRDPYEVLSVSRDSTDQEIKTAYRKLALKYHPDKNANNPEASELFKEVAYSYSILSDPEKRRQYDSAGFEALDAASMDMEIDLSNLGTVNTVFAALFSKLGVPIKTTISANVLEEALNGTVTVRPLPIGTSISGKVEKQCAHFFGVTINEQQAESGIVVRVTSLAQSKFKLLYFEQDANGGYGLALQEDSEKTGKVTSAGMYFLHFQVYRMDSTMNALAMAKDPDAAFFKRLEGLQPCEVSELKAGTHIFAVYGLALFICALVLVSFHTAFGWF
;
A
#
# COMPACT_ATOMS: atom_id res chain seq x y z
N MET A 1 9.88 57.19 -4.34
CA MET A 1 9.84 56.23 -5.46
C MET A 1 9.46 54.87 -4.91
N GLY A 2 8.28 54.35 -5.28
CA GLY A 2 7.74 53.10 -4.76
C GLY A 2 8.48 51.88 -5.31
N SER A 3 8.85 50.96 -4.42
CA SER A 3 9.39 49.64 -4.76
C SER A 3 8.24 48.73 -5.19
N LYS A 4 8.30 48.28 -6.45
CA LYS A 4 7.30 47.39 -7.06
C LYS A 4 7.56 45.98 -6.54
N ARG A 5 6.58 45.42 -5.82
CA ARG A 5 6.56 44.01 -5.41
C ARG A 5 6.36 43.16 -6.66
N GLU A 6 7.26 42.22 -6.91
CA GLU A 6 7.04 41.11 -7.84
C GLU A 6 6.61 39.91 -6.99
N ASP A 7 5.36 39.54 -7.15
CA ASP A 7 4.68 38.44 -6.50
C ASP A 7 4.91 37.18 -7.36
N CYS A 8 5.78 36.26 -6.91
CA CYS A 8 6.02 34.99 -7.59
C CYS A 8 4.97 33.96 -7.16
N THR A 9 3.79 34.00 -7.79
CA THR A 9 2.84 32.88 -7.74
C THR A 9 3.28 31.83 -8.77
N SER A 10 4.01 30.81 -8.32
CA SER A 10 4.30 29.60 -9.10
C SER A 10 3.07 28.68 -9.09
N ALA A 11 2.13 28.89 -10.02
CA ALA A 11 1.10 27.90 -10.34
C ALA A 11 1.74 26.73 -11.12
N ALA A 12 1.60 25.51 -10.61
CA ALA A 12 2.06 24.29 -11.29
C ALA A 12 1.33 24.11 -12.63
N ALA A 13 2.07 23.81 -13.70
CA ALA A 13 1.52 23.56 -15.03
C ALA A 13 0.63 22.30 -15.05
N PRO A 14 -0.44 22.26 -15.87
CA PRO A 14 -1.29 21.07 -15.98
C PRO A 14 -0.48 19.92 -16.59
N VAL A 15 -0.51 18.76 -15.92
CA VAL A 15 0.08 17.52 -16.43
C VAL A 15 -0.75 17.04 -17.61
N ILE A 16 -0.30 17.30 -18.84
CA ILE A 16 -0.97 16.81 -20.06
C ILE A 16 -0.74 15.29 -20.15
N ARG A 17 -1.73 14.49 -19.76
CA ARG A 17 -1.71 13.02 -19.87
C ARG A 17 -2.17 12.59 -21.27
N ARG A 18 -1.50 11.60 -21.87
CA ARG A 18 -1.86 11.07 -23.20
C ARG A 18 -3.07 10.15 -23.13
N ASP A 19 -3.83 10.07 -24.22
CA ASP A 19 -5.00 9.22 -24.31
C ASP A 19 -4.63 7.72 -24.17
N PRO A 20 -5.31 6.94 -23.30
CA PRO A 20 -5.01 5.53 -23.06
C PRO A 20 -5.09 4.64 -24.31
N TYR A 21 -6.00 4.94 -25.25
CA TYR A 21 -6.14 4.20 -26.51
C TYR A 21 -4.95 4.47 -27.43
N GLU A 22 -4.46 5.71 -27.47
CA GLU A 22 -3.24 6.06 -28.21
C GLU A 22 -2.00 5.40 -27.63
N VAL A 23 -1.87 5.42 -26.30
CA VAL A 23 -0.74 4.81 -25.60
C VAL A 23 -0.68 3.31 -25.85
N LEU A 24 -1.83 2.62 -25.78
CA LEU A 24 -1.91 1.19 -26.09
C LEU A 24 -1.93 0.92 -27.61
N SER A 25 -2.07 1.94 -28.44
CA SER A 25 -2.19 1.83 -29.89
C SER A 25 -3.35 0.91 -30.31
N VAL A 26 -4.52 1.12 -29.70
CA VAL A 26 -5.75 0.36 -29.94
C VAL A 26 -6.91 1.31 -30.29
N SER A 27 -7.97 0.78 -30.90
CA SER A 27 -9.16 1.57 -31.21
C SER A 27 -10.02 1.77 -29.96
N ARG A 28 -10.85 2.82 -29.94
CA ARG A 28 -11.88 3.02 -28.91
C ARG A 28 -12.90 1.88 -28.88
N ASP A 29 -13.12 1.23 -30.03
CA ASP A 29 -14.00 0.07 -30.18
C ASP A 29 -13.30 -1.27 -29.86
N SER A 30 -12.03 -1.24 -29.42
CA SER A 30 -11.27 -2.47 -29.20
C SER A 30 -11.86 -3.32 -28.09
N THR A 31 -11.85 -4.63 -28.32
CA THR A 31 -12.30 -5.62 -27.34
C THR A 31 -11.30 -5.75 -26.19
N ASP A 32 -11.74 -6.27 -25.04
CA ASP A 32 -10.86 -6.49 -23.88
C ASP A 32 -9.66 -7.40 -24.23
N GLN A 33 -9.85 -8.34 -25.15
CA GLN A 33 -8.79 -9.23 -25.63
C GLN A 33 -7.74 -8.48 -26.47
N GLU A 34 -8.16 -7.53 -27.31
CA GLU A 34 -7.25 -6.69 -28.10
C GLU A 34 -6.46 -5.75 -27.20
N ILE A 35 -7.12 -5.10 -26.23
CA ILE A 35 -6.49 -4.24 -25.23
C ILE A 35 -5.44 -5.01 -24.43
N LYS A 36 -5.80 -6.21 -23.96
CA LYS A 36 -4.88 -7.11 -23.24
C LYS A 36 -3.69 -7.56 -24.08
N THR A 37 -3.93 -7.82 -25.36
CA THR A 37 -2.87 -8.24 -26.29
C THR A 37 -1.91 -7.09 -26.59
N ALA A 38 -2.43 -5.88 -26.82
CA ALA A 38 -1.64 -4.69 -27.05
C ALA A 38 -0.78 -4.33 -25.84
N TYR A 39 -1.37 -4.36 -24.65
CA TYR A 39 -0.64 -4.17 -23.39
C TYR A 39 0.53 -5.14 -23.24
N ARG A 40 0.30 -6.45 -23.43
CA ARG A 40 1.36 -7.47 -23.34
C ARG A 40 2.52 -7.19 -24.29
N LYS A 41 2.21 -6.78 -25.54
CA LYS A 41 3.22 -6.46 -26.56
C LYS A 41 4.06 -5.24 -26.15
N LEU A 42 3.43 -4.17 -25.67
CA LEU A 42 4.13 -2.95 -25.26
C LEU A 42 4.91 -3.15 -23.96
N ALA A 43 4.35 -3.88 -23.00
CA ALA A 43 5.04 -4.22 -21.76
C ALA A 43 6.31 -5.05 -21.98
N LEU A 44 6.30 -5.99 -22.93
CA LEU A 44 7.49 -6.75 -23.32
C LEU A 44 8.53 -5.88 -24.06
N LYS A 45 8.06 -4.89 -24.82
CA LYS A 45 8.92 -3.95 -25.57
C LYS A 45 9.64 -2.98 -24.62
N TYR A 46 8.92 -2.39 -23.68
CA TYR A 46 9.44 -1.42 -22.72
C TYR A 46 9.89 -2.07 -21.39
N HIS A 47 10.05 -3.39 -21.39
CA HIS A 47 10.42 -4.15 -20.20
C HIS A 47 11.74 -3.66 -19.58
N PRO A 48 11.80 -3.39 -18.26
CA PRO A 48 12.99 -2.85 -17.60
C PRO A 48 14.23 -3.73 -17.73
N ASP A 49 14.10 -5.06 -17.71
CA ASP A 49 15.28 -5.93 -17.89
C ASP A 49 15.92 -5.81 -19.28
N LYS A 50 15.15 -5.43 -20.31
CA LYS A 50 15.69 -5.18 -21.65
C LYS A 50 16.12 -3.73 -21.86
N ASN A 51 15.71 -2.83 -20.97
CA ASN A 51 15.83 -1.39 -21.11
C ASN A 51 16.40 -0.70 -19.84
N ALA A 52 17.25 -1.40 -19.08
CA ALA A 52 17.67 -0.96 -17.73
C ALA A 52 18.38 0.40 -17.69
N ASN A 53 18.98 0.82 -18.81
CA ASN A 53 19.69 2.10 -18.94
C ASN A 53 18.90 3.15 -19.73
N ASN A 54 17.62 2.88 -20.06
CA ASN A 54 16.78 3.80 -20.83
C ASN A 54 15.67 4.38 -19.93
N PRO A 55 15.82 5.61 -19.40
CA PRO A 55 14.80 6.24 -18.57
C PRO A 55 13.49 6.48 -19.33
N GLU A 56 13.54 6.72 -20.64
CA GLU A 56 12.36 6.92 -21.48
C GLU A 56 11.51 5.65 -21.58
N ALA A 57 12.15 4.48 -21.65
CA ALA A 57 11.44 3.20 -21.62
C ALA A 57 10.72 2.97 -20.29
N SER A 58 11.29 3.48 -19.18
CA SER A 58 10.63 3.39 -17.87
C SER A 58 9.38 4.26 -17.82
N GLU A 59 9.42 5.47 -18.36
CA GLU A 59 8.25 6.36 -18.39
C GLU A 59 7.16 5.81 -19.32
N LEU A 60 7.55 5.31 -20.50
CA LEU A 60 6.62 4.64 -21.42
C LEU A 60 6.00 3.38 -20.81
N PHE A 61 6.75 2.62 -20.02
CA PHE A 61 6.23 1.44 -19.34
C PHE A 61 5.18 1.82 -18.27
N LYS A 62 5.41 2.89 -17.50
CA LYS A 62 4.42 3.43 -16.55
C LYS A 62 3.17 3.90 -17.27
N GLU A 63 3.34 4.61 -18.39
CA GLU A 63 2.23 5.15 -19.19
C GLU A 63 1.38 4.02 -19.81
N VAL A 64 2.02 2.99 -20.35
CA VAL A 64 1.36 1.78 -20.89
C VAL A 64 0.59 1.04 -19.81
N ALA A 65 1.15 0.90 -18.61
CA ALA A 65 0.49 0.24 -17.50
C ALA A 65 -0.70 1.03 -16.97
N TYR A 66 -0.56 2.35 -16.84
CA TYR A 66 -1.65 3.24 -16.44
C TYR A 66 -2.80 3.19 -17.44
N SER A 67 -2.48 3.27 -18.73
CA SER A 67 -3.47 3.19 -19.81
C SER A 67 -4.24 1.86 -19.79
N TYR A 68 -3.53 0.75 -19.57
CA TYR A 68 -4.18 -0.55 -19.39
C TYR A 68 -5.06 -0.61 -18.14
N SER A 69 -4.66 0.02 -17.03
CA SER A 69 -5.47 0.04 -15.79
C SER A 69 -6.83 0.74 -15.96
N ILE A 70 -6.90 1.73 -16.86
CA ILE A 70 -8.15 2.41 -17.22
C ILE A 70 -8.96 1.53 -18.17
N LEU A 71 -8.34 1.03 -19.24
CA LEU A 71 -9.06 0.35 -20.33
C LEU A 71 -9.44 -1.10 -20.05
N SER A 72 -8.79 -1.75 -19.09
CA SER A 72 -9.08 -3.15 -18.72
C SER A 72 -10.22 -3.31 -17.71
N ASP A 73 -10.59 -2.24 -17.02
CA ASP A 73 -11.73 -2.19 -16.12
C ASP A 73 -12.93 -1.57 -16.85
N PRO A 74 -14.03 -2.31 -17.07
CA PRO A 74 -15.20 -1.80 -17.77
C PRO A 74 -15.81 -0.54 -17.14
N GLU A 75 -15.73 -0.40 -15.81
CA GLU A 75 -16.22 0.76 -15.07
C GLU A 75 -15.35 1.98 -15.33
N LYS A 76 -14.02 1.84 -15.17
CA LYS A 76 -13.06 2.93 -15.40
C LYS A 76 -13.00 3.34 -16.87
N ARG A 77 -13.09 2.38 -17.80
CA ARG A 77 -13.19 2.64 -19.23
C ARG A 77 -14.42 3.47 -19.55
N ARG A 78 -15.59 3.10 -19.01
CA ARG A 78 -16.83 3.86 -19.20
C ARG A 78 -16.74 5.28 -18.65
N GLN A 79 -16.15 5.45 -17.46
CA GLN A 79 -15.94 6.77 -16.86
C GLN A 79 -15.02 7.63 -17.73
N TYR A 80 -13.89 7.07 -18.17
CA TYR A 80 -12.95 7.73 -19.08
C TYR A 80 -13.61 8.10 -20.42
N ASP A 81 -14.39 7.20 -21.01
CA ASP A 81 -15.09 7.47 -22.27
C ASP A 81 -16.15 8.57 -22.13
N SER A 82 -16.75 8.71 -20.94
CA SER A 82 -17.80 9.71 -20.69
C SER A 82 -17.28 11.12 -20.40
N ALA A 83 -16.15 11.25 -19.72
CA ALA A 83 -15.70 12.53 -19.15
C ALA A 83 -14.17 12.70 -19.09
N GLY A 84 -13.41 11.82 -19.77
CA GLY A 84 -11.96 11.91 -19.84
C GLY A 84 -11.27 11.72 -18.49
N PHE A 85 -10.07 12.28 -18.34
CA PHE A 85 -9.28 12.15 -17.11
C PHE A 85 -9.89 12.84 -15.89
N GLU A 86 -10.75 13.85 -16.09
CA GLU A 86 -11.38 14.60 -14.99
C GLU A 86 -12.33 13.72 -14.15
N ALA A 87 -12.97 12.72 -14.77
CA ALA A 87 -13.81 11.76 -14.06
C ALA A 87 -13.02 10.71 -13.26
N LEU A 88 -11.74 10.51 -13.57
CA LEU A 88 -10.86 9.59 -12.85
C LEU A 88 -10.20 10.27 -11.64
N ASP A 89 -9.94 11.59 -11.72
CA ASP A 89 -9.21 12.36 -10.70
C ASP A 89 -10.02 12.57 -9.39
N ALA A 90 -11.35 12.37 -9.39
CA ALA A 90 -12.16 12.40 -8.17
C ALA A 90 -11.93 11.18 -7.24
N ALA A 91 -11.27 10.12 -7.74
CA ALA A 91 -11.04 8.88 -6.99
C ALA A 91 -9.59 8.34 -7.06
N SER A 92 -8.65 8.99 -7.76
CA SER A 92 -7.36 8.34 -8.03
C SER A 92 -6.15 9.29 -8.17
N MET A 93 -5.54 9.66 -7.04
CA MET A 93 -4.08 9.88 -7.00
C MET A 93 -3.29 8.65 -6.54
N ASP A 94 -3.99 7.60 -6.09
CA ASP A 94 -3.38 6.32 -5.75
C ASP A 94 -3.48 5.37 -6.93
N MET A 95 -2.33 5.01 -7.49
CA MET A 95 -2.17 4.02 -8.54
C MET A 95 -2.64 2.64 -8.04
N GLU A 96 -3.93 2.33 -8.21
CA GLU A 96 -4.50 1.01 -7.94
C GLU A 96 -4.40 0.14 -9.20
N ILE A 97 -3.28 -0.55 -9.35
CA ILE A 97 -3.12 -1.60 -10.37
C ILE A 97 -3.51 -2.92 -9.72
N ASP A 98 -4.75 -3.37 -9.95
CA ASP A 98 -5.18 -4.70 -9.56
C ASP A 98 -4.53 -5.76 -10.47
N LEU A 99 -3.38 -6.29 -10.02
CA LEU A 99 -2.63 -7.34 -10.70
C LEU A 99 -3.24 -8.73 -10.49
N SER A 100 -4.36 -8.88 -9.78
CA SER A 100 -4.91 -10.21 -9.46
C SER A 100 -5.40 -10.98 -10.71
N ASN A 101 -5.82 -10.28 -11.77
CA ASN A 101 -6.42 -10.87 -12.97
C ASN A 101 -5.45 -11.33 -14.08
N LEU A 102 -4.12 -11.23 -13.87
CA LEU A 102 -3.13 -11.41 -14.94
C LEU A 102 -2.17 -12.61 -14.76
N GLY A 103 -2.60 -13.76 -14.24
CA GLY A 103 -1.89 -15.05 -14.39
C GLY A 103 -0.36 -15.06 -14.17
N THR A 104 0.39 -15.89 -14.91
CA THR A 104 1.86 -16.12 -14.74
C THR A 104 2.73 -14.87 -14.97
N VAL A 105 2.21 -13.84 -15.66
CA VAL A 105 2.93 -12.57 -15.86
C VAL A 105 2.95 -11.71 -14.58
N ASN A 106 2.12 -11.99 -13.57
CA ASN A 106 2.05 -11.23 -12.32
C ASN A 106 3.39 -11.13 -11.58
N THR A 107 4.16 -12.22 -11.46
CA THR A 107 5.37 -12.25 -10.62
C THR A 107 6.53 -11.46 -11.23
N VAL A 108 6.69 -11.56 -12.55
CA VAL A 108 7.77 -10.86 -13.27
C VAL A 108 7.49 -9.36 -13.30
N PHE A 109 6.23 -8.98 -13.57
CA PHE A 109 5.79 -7.58 -13.60
C PHE A 109 5.89 -6.91 -12.22
N ALA A 110 5.52 -7.62 -11.16
CA ALA A 110 5.69 -7.12 -9.81
C ALA A 110 7.14 -6.85 -9.38
N ALA A 111 8.04 -7.76 -9.76
CA ALA A 111 9.47 -7.58 -9.49
C ALA A 111 10.01 -6.33 -10.20
N LEU A 112 9.50 -6.02 -11.39
CA LEU A 112 9.91 -4.89 -12.22
C LEU A 112 9.44 -3.55 -11.67
N PHE A 113 8.15 -3.43 -11.32
CA PHE A 113 7.63 -2.22 -10.67
C PHE A 113 8.32 -1.95 -9.33
N SER A 114 8.59 -3.01 -8.54
CA SER A 114 9.38 -2.88 -7.31
C SER A 114 10.83 -2.43 -7.55
N LYS A 115 11.41 -2.72 -8.72
CA LYS A 115 12.78 -2.30 -9.11
C LYS A 115 12.81 -0.88 -9.68
N LEU A 116 11.69 -0.41 -10.25
CA LEU A 116 11.51 0.95 -10.76
C LEU A 116 11.06 1.96 -9.70
N GLY A 117 10.89 1.54 -8.44
CA GLY A 117 10.45 2.44 -7.36
C GLY A 117 8.99 2.89 -7.49
N VAL A 118 8.20 2.24 -8.34
CA VAL A 118 6.77 2.51 -8.45
C VAL A 118 6.05 1.66 -7.40
N PRO A 119 5.34 2.27 -6.43
CA PRO A 119 4.61 1.51 -5.42
C PRO A 119 3.50 0.72 -6.09
N ILE A 120 3.61 -0.61 -6.06
CA ILE A 120 2.50 -1.48 -6.45
C ILE A 120 1.56 -1.52 -5.27
N LYS A 121 0.43 -0.80 -5.35
CA LYS A 121 -0.61 -0.88 -4.32
C LYS A 121 -1.17 -2.30 -4.34
N THR A 122 -0.80 -3.07 -3.34
CA THR A 122 -1.28 -4.43 -3.17
C THR A 122 -2.67 -4.35 -2.53
N THR A 123 -3.66 -4.97 -3.15
CA THR A 123 -5.05 -5.03 -2.64
C THR A 123 -5.27 -6.32 -1.88
N ILE A 124 -6.21 -6.30 -0.93
CA ILE A 124 -6.68 -7.50 -0.24
C ILE A 124 -7.71 -8.16 -1.16
N SER A 125 -7.66 -9.48 -1.30
CA SER A 125 -8.59 -10.21 -2.17
C SER A 125 -10.03 -10.07 -1.67
N ALA A 126 -10.97 -9.85 -2.62
CA ALA A 126 -12.40 -9.73 -2.32
C ALA A 126 -12.92 -10.90 -1.47
N ASN A 127 -12.55 -12.14 -1.81
CA ASN A 127 -12.94 -13.32 -1.04
C ASN A 127 -12.59 -13.23 0.46
N VAL A 128 -11.40 -12.72 0.80
CA VAL A 128 -10.99 -12.58 2.21
C VAL A 128 -11.85 -11.53 2.93
N LEU A 129 -12.19 -10.45 2.24
CA LEU A 129 -13.04 -9.39 2.78
C LEU A 129 -14.49 -9.87 2.92
N GLU A 130 -15.01 -10.61 1.94
CA GLU A 130 -16.35 -11.20 1.99
C GLU A 130 -16.48 -12.25 3.10
N GLU A 131 -15.50 -13.14 3.26
CA GLU A 131 -15.48 -14.10 4.36
C GLU A 131 -15.44 -13.40 5.73
N ALA A 132 -14.66 -12.32 5.85
CA ALA A 132 -14.59 -11.53 7.08
C ALA A 132 -15.93 -10.83 7.37
N LEU A 133 -16.52 -10.17 6.36
CA LEU A 133 -17.82 -9.50 6.45
C LEU A 133 -18.97 -10.46 6.78
N ASN A 134 -18.89 -11.71 6.33
CA ASN A 134 -19.89 -12.73 6.65
C ASN A 134 -19.61 -13.45 7.99
N GLY A 135 -18.50 -13.12 8.66
CA GLY A 135 -18.10 -13.75 9.92
C GLY A 135 -17.69 -15.22 9.79
N THR A 136 -17.35 -15.69 8.58
CA THR A 136 -17.02 -17.09 8.31
C THR A 136 -15.54 -17.41 8.50
N VAL A 137 -14.73 -16.40 8.81
CA VAL A 137 -13.28 -16.56 9.06
C VAL A 137 -13.00 -17.29 10.37
N THR A 138 -11.94 -18.10 10.38
CA THR A 138 -11.46 -18.73 11.61
C THR A 138 -10.55 -17.77 12.38
N VAL A 139 -11.02 -17.30 13.53
CA VAL A 139 -10.27 -16.40 14.42
C VAL A 139 -9.52 -17.21 15.47
N ARG A 140 -8.19 -17.09 15.50
CA ARG A 140 -7.34 -17.74 16.51
C ARG A 140 -7.10 -16.81 17.70
N PRO A 141 -7.40 -17.21 18.95
CA PRO A 141 -7.05 -16.40 20.11
C PRO A 141 -5.52 -16.20 20.21
N LEU A 142 -5.07 -14.97 20.42
CA LEU A 142 -3.66 -14.66 20.68
C LEU A 142 -3.54 -13.67 21.85
N PRO A 143 -3.33 -14.16 23.08
CA PRO A 143 -3.25 -13.31 24.26
C PRO A 143 -2.09 -12.30 24.21
N ILE A 144 -2.26 -11.15 24.83
CA ILE A 144 -1.20 -10.15 25.02
C ILE A 144 0.03 -10.80 25.68
N GLY A 145 1.22 -10.45 25.21
CA GLY A 145 2.51 -10.96 25.68
C GLY A 145 2.91 -12.30 25.08
N THR A 146 2.04 -12.92 24.28
CA THR A 146 2.38 -14.15 23.54
C THR A 146 2.79 -13.83 22.10
N SER A 147 3.40 -14.80 21.43
CA SER A 147 3.77 -14.68 20.02
C SER A 147 3.53 -15.99 19.30
N ILE A 148 3.18 -15.90 18.02
CA ILE A 148 2.98 -17.07 17.16
C ILE A 148 3.76 -16.89 15.87
N SER A 149 4.47 -17.94 15.46
CA SER A 149 5.07 -18.02 14.14
C SER A 149 4.20 -18.86 13.22
N GLY A 150 4.11 -18.44 11.96
CA GLY A 150 3.24 -19.11 11.01
C GLY A 150 3.60 -18.77 9.57
N LYS A 151 3.21 -19.68 8.68
CA LYS A 151 3.24 -19.47 7.24
C LYS A 151 1.89 -18.89 6.80
N VAL A 152 1.91 -17.76 6.11
CA VAL A 152 0.73 -17.15 5.48
C VAL A 152 0.84 -17.35 3.98
N GLU A 153 -0.10 -18.10 3.41
CA GLU A 153 -0.17 -18.38 1.99
C GLU A 153 -0.54 -17.12 1.18
N LYS A 154 -0.23 -17.17 -0.11
CA LYS A 154 -0.60 -16.13 -1.08
C LYS A 154 -2.11 -15.90 -1.09
N GLN A 155 -2.53 -14.64 -0.99
CA GLN A 155 -3.93 -14.21 -1.01
C GLN A 155 -4.80 -14.81 0.11
N CYS A 156 -4.17 -15.30 1.18
CA CYS A 156 -4.82 -15.80 2.38
C CYS A 156 -4.56 -14.86 3.56
N ALA A 157 -5.49 -14.82 4.51
CA ALA A 157 -5.35 -14.11 5.77
C ALA A 157 -5.50 -15.08 6.96
N HIS A 158 -4.58 -14.98 7.92
CA HIS A 158 -4.72 -15.65 9.21
C HIS A 158 -5.24 -14.63 10.24
N PHE A 159 -6.43 -14.90 10.79
CA PHE A 159 -7.11 -14.01 11.73
C PHE A 159 -6.76 -14.34 13.18
N PHE A 160 -6.58 -13.29 13.98
CA PHE A 160 -6.22 -13.35 15.38
C PHE A 160 -7.17 -12.50 16.22
N GLY A 161 -7.70 -13.10 17.28
CA GLY A 161 -8.55 -12.43 18.25
C GLY A 161 -7.74 -12.11 19.51
N VAL A 162 -7.70 -10.83 19.88
CA VAL A 162 -6.96 -10.36 21.06
C VAL A 162 -7.93 -9.70 22.01
N THR A 163 -8.06 -10.28 23.20
CA THR A 163 -8.94 -9.72 24.24
C THR A 163 -8.10 -8.90 25.20
N ILE A 164 -8.48 -7.64 25.40
CA ILE A 164 -7.81 -6.70 26.29
C ILE A 164 -8.77 -6.22 27.38
N ASN A 165 -8.23 -5.98 28.58
CA ASN A 165 -8.98 -5.38 29.69
C ASN A 165 -8.82 -3.85 29.70
N GLU A 166 -9.52 -3.16 30.62
CA GLU A 166 -9.49 -1.70 30.73
C GLU A 166 -8.07 -1.15 30.98
N GLN A 167 -7.32 -1.78 31.86
CA GLN A 167 -5.93 -1.38 32.16
C GLN A 167 -5.01 -1.48 30.93
N GLN A 168 -5.18 -2.54 30.12
CA GLN A 168 -4.43 -2.75 28.89
C GLN A 168 -4.86 -1.79 27.79
N ALA A 169 -6.16 -1.49 27.69
CA ALA A 169 -6.68 -0.46 26.82
C ALA A 169 -6.00 0.88 27.17
N GLU A 170 -6.11 1.36 28.42
CA GLU A 170 -5.48 2.60 28.89
C GLU A 170 -3.97 2.65 28.62
N SER A 171 -3.27 1.53 28.82
CA SER A 171 -1.83 1.42 28.58
C SER A 171 -1.45 1.50 27.09
N GLY A 172 -2.41 1.29 26.19
CA GLY A 172 -2.21 1.15 24.75
C GLY A 172 -1.66 -0.21 24.34
N ILE A 173 -1.97 -0.61 23.10
CA ILE A 173 -1.56 -1.88 22.50
C ILE A 173 -0.68 -1.64 21.29
N VAL A 174 0.41 -2.40 21.20
CA VAL A 174 1.27 -2.47 20.02
C VAL A 174 1.15 -3.86 19.42
N VAL A 175 0.84 -3.89 18.13
CA VAL A 175 0.82 -5.11 17.32
C VAL A 175 2.01 -5.08 16.40
N ARG A 176 2.79 -6.16 16.37
CA ARG A 176 3.92 -6.27 15.46
C ARG A 176 3.92 -7.61 14.75
N VAL A 177 4.18 -7.53 13.46
CA VAL A 177 4.41 -8.69 12.60
C VAL A 177 5.78 -8.54 11.97
N THR A 178 6.63 -9.56 12.08
CA THR A 178 7.99 -9.55 11.53
C THR A 178 8.24 -10.79 10.67
N SER A 179 8.95 -10.63 9.55
CA SER A 179 9.46 -11.74 8.74
C SER A 179 10.97 -11.63 8.55
N LEU A 180 11.69 -12.66 9.01
CA LEU A 180 13.13 -12.83 8.75
C LEU A 180 13.41 -13.26 7.30
N ALA A 181 12.39 -13.80 6.62
CA ALA A 181 12.47 -14.18 5.21
C ALA A 181 12.24 -12.98 4.27
N GLN A 182 12.12 -11.76 4.82
CA GLN A 182 11.86 -10.53 4.07
C GLN A 182 10.60 -10.60 3.19
N SER A 183 9.62 -11.39 3.61
CA SER A 183 8.36 -11.54 2.89
C SER A 183 7.54 -10.25 2.96
N LYS A 184 6.88 -9.87 1.86
CA LYS A 184 5.89 -8.78 1.90
C LYS A 184 4.52 -9.34 2.32
N PHE A 185 3.86 -8.63 3.22
CA PHE A 185 2.56 -8.98 3.81
C PHE A 185 1.85 -7.69 4.21
N LYS A 186 0.56 -7.79 4.58
CA LYS A 186 -0.17 -6.71 5.23
C LYS A 186 -0.60 -7.12 6.64
N LEU A 187 -0.57 -6.17 7.56
CA LEU A 187 -1.24 -6.27 8.85
C LEU A 187 -2.59 -5.55 8.73
N LEU A 188 -3.66 -6.21 9.12
CA LEU A 188 -5.03 -5.73 9.00
C LEU A 188 -5.68 -5.66 10.38
N TYR A 189 -6.52 -4.65 10.59
CA TYR A 189 -7.40 -4.53 11.75
C TYR A 189 -8.84 -4.42 11.28
N PHE A 190 -9.73 -5.16 11.95
CA PHE A 190 -11.15 -5.19 11.63
C PHE A 190 -11.97 -4.77 12.84
N GLU A 191 -13.04 -4.01 12.57
CA GLU A 191 -14.09 -3.71 13.52
C GLU A 191 -15.24 -4.71 13.35
N GLN A 192 -15.88 -5.06 14.46
CA GLN A 192 -17.04 -5.94 14.43
C GLN A 192 -18.25 -5.17 13.89
N ASP A 193 -18.89 -5.72 12.87
CA ASP A 193 -20.14 -5.21 12.33
C ASP A 193 -21.33 -5.70 13.17
N ALA A 194 -22.45 -4.96 13.12
CA ALA A 194 -23.69 -5.28 13.82
C ALA A 194 -24.26 -6.66 13.43
N ASN A 195 -23.93 -7.14 12.23
CA ASN A 195 -24.37 -8.44 11.71
C ASN A 195 -23.50 -9.62 12.19
N GLY A 196 -22.51 -9.37 13.05
CA GLY A 196 -21.59 -10.40 13.57
C GLY A 196 -20.38 -10.68 12.68
N GLY A 197 -20.29 -10.01 11.53
CA GLY A 197 -19.12 -10.00 10.66
C GLY A 197 -18.05 -8.98 11.07
N TYR A 198 -17.05 -8.83 10.22
CA TYR A 198 -15.90 -7.96 10.46
C TYR A 198 -15.63 -7.05 9.26
N GLY A 199 -15.72 -5.73 9.46
CA GLY A 199 -15.39 -4.71 8.47
C GLY A 199 -13.92 -4.28 8.60
N LEU A 200 -13.20 -4.18 7.47
CA LEU A 200 -11.81 -3.72 7.49
C LEU A 200 -11.75 -2.24 7.90
N ALA A 201 -11.03 -1.96 8.98
CA ALA A 201 -10.89 -0.60 9.51
C ALA A 201 -9.51 0.01 9.25
N LEU A 202 -8.43 -0.75 9.46
CA LEU A 202 -7.06 -0.30 9.20
C LEU A 202 -6.25 -1.37 8.45
N GLN A 203 -5.27 -0.91 7.67
CA GLN A 203 -4.30 -1.76 7.00
C GLN A 203 -2.91 -1.11 7.03
N GLU A 204 -1.88 -1.92 7.20
CA GLU A 204 -0.48 -1.51 7.17
C GLU A 204 0.32 -2.45 6.27
N ASP A 205 1.08 -1.87 5.35
CA ASP A 205 1.99 -2.61 4.47
C ASP A 205 3.28 -2.95 5.21
N SER A 206 3.86 -4.13 4.94
CA SER A 206 5.15 -4.47 5.52
C SER A 206 6.30 -3.76 4.83
N GLU A 207 7.16 -3.13 5.64
CA GLU A 207 8.32 -2.38 5.21
C GLU A 207 9.60 -3.18 5.44
N LYS A 208 10.56 -3.08 4.51
CA LYS A 208 11.87 -3.74 4.64
C LYS A 208 12.84 -2.83 5.38
N THR A 209 13.29 -3.28 6.55
CA THR A 209 14.36 -2.62 7.31
C THR A 209 15.52 -3.59 7.49
N GLY A 210 16.65 -3.32 6.83
CA GLY A 210 17.83 -4.17 6.86
C GLY A 210 17.55 -5.60 6.35
N LYS A 211 17.67 -6.59 7.25
CA LYS A 211 17.49 -8.02 6.95
C LYS A 211 16.09 -8.56 7.30
N VAL A 212 15.16 -7.70 7.70
CA VAL A 212 13.80 -8.10 8.09
C VAL A 212 12.76 -7.27 7.34
N THR A 213 11.54 -7.80 7.22
CA THR A 213 10.35 -7.01 6.90
C THR A 213 9.43 -6.97 8.10
N SER A 214 8.78 -5.84 8.36
CA SER A 214 7.89 -5.67 9.48
C SER A 214 6.72 -4.74 9.16
N ALA A 215 5.58 -5.00 9.77
CA ALA A 215 4.47 -4.05 9.88
C ALA A 215 4.08 -3.94 11.37
N GLY A 216 3.59 -2.77 11.77
CA GLY A 216 3.13 -2.56 13.13
C GLY A 216 2.00 -1.57 13.20
N MET A 217 1.03 -1.85 14.07
CA MET A 217 -0.07 -0.95 14.41
C MET A 217 0.06 -0.57 15.88
N TYR A 218 -0.19 0.71 16.17
CA TYR A 218 0.01 1.30 17.48
C TYR A 218 -1.30 1.95 17.90
N PHE A 219 -1.93 1.39 18.93
CA PHE A 219 -3.17 1.90 19.50
C PHE A 219 -2.85 2.52 20.84
N LEU A 220 -2.64 3.84 20.88
CA LEU A 220 -2.04 4.53 22.02
C LEU A 220 -2.97 5.63 22.52
N HIS A 221 -2.92 5.93 23.81
CA HIS A 221 -3.68 7.03 24.43
C HIS A 221 -2.90 8.36 24.44
N PHE A 222 -1.80 8.44 23.69
CA PHE A 222 -0.95 9.63 23.61
C PHE A 222 -0.51 9.89 22.17
N GLN A 223 -0.31 11.17 21.87
CA GLN A 223 0.11 11.60 20.54
C GLN A 223 1.49 11.04 20.19
N VAL A 224 1.56 10.32 19.08
CA VAL A 224 2.83 9.92 18.45
C VAL A 224 3.10 10.84 17.27
N TYR A 225 4.38 11.12 17.03
CA TYR A 225 4.84 11.86 15.87
C TYR A 225 5.73 10.96 15.02
N ARG A 226 5.45 10.90 13.71
CA ARG A 226 6.31 10.24 12.73
C ARG A 226 7.35 11.25 12.24
N MET A 227 8.61 10.84 12.26
CA MET A 227 9.70 11.62 11.67
C MET A 227 9.77 11.30 10.18
N ASP A 228 9.70 12.33 9.33
CA ASP A 228 9.85 12.17 7.88
C ASP A 228 11.26 11.64 7.54
N SER A 229 11.30 10.45 6.93
CA SER A 229 12.53 9.76 6.55
C SER A 229 13.03 10.14 5.15
N THR A 230 12.28 10.93 4.38
CA THR A 230 12.60 11.29 2.98
C THR A 230 13.74 12.31 2.82
N MET A 231 14.41 12.72 3.90
CA MET A 231 15.52 13.67 3.84
C MET A 231 16.78 13.03 3.23
N ASN A 232 17.22 13.61 2.11
CA ASN A 232 18.34 13.14 1.29
C ASN A 232 19.66 13.08 2.09
N ALA A 233 20.26 11.89 2.21
CA ALA A 233 21.49 11.65 2.98
C ALA A 233 22.68 12.54 2.54
N LEU A 234 22.71 12.97 1.27
CA LEU A 234 23.72 13.90 0.75
C LEU A 234 23.61 15.32 1.34
N ALA A 235 22.41 15.78 1.70
CA ALA A 235 22.23 17.07 2.37
C ALA A 235 22.71 17.03 3.82
N MET A 236 22.65 15.85 4.46
CA MET A 236 23.02 15.64 5.86
C MET A 236 24.54 15.70 6.12
N ALA A 237 25.36 15.41 5.11
CA ALA A 237 26.82 15.34 5.28
C ALA A 237 27.50 16.72 5.32
N LYS A 238 26.80 17.79 4.90
CA LYS A 238 27.35 19.16 4.86
C LYS A 238 27.08 19.96 6.14
N ASP A 239 25.96 19.69 6.82
CA ASP A 239 25.55 20.36 8.06
C ASP A 239 24.65 19.42 8.89
N PRO A 240 25.20 18.72 9.88
CA PRO A 240 24.44 17.75 10.67
C PRO A 240 23.39 18.40 11.58
N ASP A 241 23.65 19.60 12.09
CA ASP A 241 22.75 20.30 13.01
C ASP A 241 21.55 20.83 12.24
N ALA A 242 21.76 21.50 11.10
CA ALA A 242 20.66 21.96 10.25
C ALA A 242 19.82 20.78 9.72
N ALA A 243 20.44 19.65 9.40
CA ALA A 243 19.73 18.43 8.99
C ALA A 243 18.88 17.82 10.12
N PHE A 244 19.35 17.90 11.37
CA PHE A 244 18.59 17.48 12.55
C PHE A 244 17.39 18.39 12.81
N PHE A 245 17.56 19.71 12.77
CA PHE A 245 16.45 20.65 12.94
C PHE A 245 15.40 20.52 11.83
N LYS A 246 15.84 20.34 10.57
CA LYS A 246 14.93 20.08 9.45
C LYS A 246 14.15 18.77 9.60
N ARG A 247 14.74 17.77 10.25
CA ARG A 247 14.03 16.52 10.63
C ARG A 247 12.98 16.76 11.70
N LEU A 248 13.23 17.66 12.66
CA LEU A 248 12.22 18.04 13.66
C LEU A 248 11.07 18.83 13.02
N GLU A 249 11.34 19.67 12.02
CA GLU A 249 10.29 20.37 11.25
C GLU A 249 9.39 19.40 10.45
N GLY A 250 9.92 18.24 10.08
CA GLY A 250 9.19 17.16 9.41
C GLY A 250 8.40 16.24 10.33
N LEU A 251 8.32 16.52 11.64
CA LEU A 251 7.50 15.72 12.57
C LEU A 251 6.02 15.93 12.25
N GLN A 252 5.38 14.88 11.78
CA GLN A 252 3.93 14.87 11.55
C GLN A 252 3.24 14.08 12.66
N PRO A 253 2.16 14.61 13.27
CA PRO A 253 1.37 13.82 14.21
C PRO A 253 0.81 12.58 13.47
N CYS A 254 1.00 11.41 14.06
CA CYS A 254 0.32 10.19 13.62
C CYS A 254 -1.15 10.29 13.99
N GLU A 255 -2.01 9.79 13.11
CA GLU A 255 -3.37 9.42 13.53
C GLU A 255 -3.24 8.27 14.53
N VAL A 256 -3.79 8.46 15.73
CA VAL A 256 -3.74 7.46 16.80
C VAL A 256 -5.15 6.94 17.03
N SER A 257 -5.34 5.64 16.87
CA SER A 257 -6.61 4.98 17.17
C SER A 257 -6.53 4.34 18.55
N GLU A 258 -7.56 4.51 19.37
CA GLU A 258 -7.64 3.88 20.69
C GLU A 258 -8.49 2.60 20.62
N LEU A 259 -8.10 1.58 21.38
CA LEU A 259 -8.89 0.36 21.56
C LEU A 259 -9.56 0.37 22.94
N LYS A 260 -10.84 0.05 22.98
CA LYS A 260 -11.59 -0.14 24.22
C LYS A 260 -11.34 -1.53 24.80
N ALA A 261 -11.66 -1.75 26.07
CA ALA A 261 -11.69 -3.11 26.61
C ALA A 261 -12.64 -4.00 25.78
N GLY A 262 -12.20 -5.20 25.43
CA GLY A 262 -12.94 -6.10 24.55
C GLY A 262 -12.06 -6.98 23.69
N THR A 263 -12.68 -7.73 22.79
CA THR A 263 -12.00 -8.56 21.79
C THR A 263 -11.84 -7.80 20.48
N HIS A 264 -10.62 -7.76 19.97
CA HIS A 264 -10.23 -7.09 18.74
C HIS A 264 -9.70 -8.08 17.72
N ILE A 265 -10.00 -7.83 16.45
CA ILE A 265 -9.71 -8.75 15.37
C ILE A 265 -8.63 -8.17 14.47
N PHE A 266 -7.55 -8.92 14.34
CA PHE A 266 -6.43 -8.61 13.47
C PHE A 266 -6.24 -9.71 12.46
N ALA A 267 -5.62 -9.41 11.33
CA ALA A 267 -5.19 -10.46 10.41
C ALA A 267 -3.83 -10.15 9.79
N VAL A 268 -3.09 -11.21 9.45
CA VAL A 268 -1.92 -11.10 8.59
C VAL A 268 -2.25 -11.65 7.23
N TYR A 269 -2.14 -10.83 6.20
CA TYR A 269 -2.48 -11.16 4.82
C TYR A 269 -1.23 -11.37 3.96
N GLY A 270 -1.16 -12.51 3.29
CA GLY A 270 -0.09 -12.86 2.36
C GLY A 270 -0.33 -12.26 0.97
N LEU A 271 0.65 -11.52 0.44
CA LEU A 271 0.48 -10.82 -0.83
C LEU A 271 0.59 -11.75 -2.06
N ALA A 272 -0.15 -11.41 -3.12
CA ALA A 272 -0.28 -12.18 -4.36
C ALA A 272 1.03 -12.52 -5.10
N LEU A 273 2.12 -11.83 -4.79
CA LEU A 273 3.37 -11.88 -5.54
C LEU A 273 4.43 -12.74 -4.86
N PHE A 274 4.11 -13.30 -3.69
CA PHE A 274 5.04 -14.02 -2.84
C PHE A 274 4.54 -15.43 -2.53
N ILE A 275 5.48 -16.36 -2.35
CA ILE A 275 5.20 -17.79 -2.23
C ILE A 275 4.49 -18.10 -0.91
N CYS A 276 5.06 -17.64 0.20
CA CYS A 276 4.53 -17.85 1.55
C CYS A 276 5.28 -16.94 2.52
N ALA A 277 4.59 -16.21 3.38
CA ALA A 277 5.23 -15.35 4.36
C ALA A 277 5.42 -16.11 5.68
N LEU A 278 6.66 -16.35 6.09
CA LEU A 278 6.95 -16.80 7.46
C LEU A 278 6.99 -15.56 8.35
N VAL A 279 6.01 -15.44 9.23
CA VAL A 279 5.84 -14.28 10.10
C VAL A 279 5.85 -14.68 11.57
N LEU A 280 6.31 -13.77 12.42
CA LEU A 280 6.11 -13.80 13.87
C LEU A 280 5.14 -12.66 14.22
N VAL A 281 4.00 -13.00 14.80
CA VAL A 281 2.98 -12.05 15.26
C VAL A 281 3.07 -11.94 16.78
N SER A 282 3.04 -10.72 17.30
CA SER A 282 3.13 -10.43 18.73
C SER A 282 2.27 -9.22 19.10
N PHE A 283 1.70 -9.26 20.30
CA PHE A 283 0.89 -8.18 20.87
C PHE A 283 1.46 -7.80 22.25
N HIS A 284 1.66 -6.51 22.48
CA HIS A 284 2.25 -6.01 23.73
C HIS A 284 1.50 -4.77 24.23
N THR A 285 1.58 -4.51 25.54
CA THR A 285 1.22 -3.20 26.10
C THR A 285 2.33 -2.19 25.79
N ALA A 286 1.97 -0.94 25.52
CA ALA A 286 2.93 0.06 25.05
C ALA A 286 3.98 0.44 26.11
N PHE A 287 3.61 0.42 27.40
CA PHE A 287 4.48 0.79 28.53
C PHE A 287 5.68 -0.15 28.78
N GLY A 288 5.76 -1.29 28.11
CA GLY A 288 6.89 -2.22 28.19
C GLY A 288 7.78 -2.27 26.96
N TRP A 289 7.56 -1.36 25.99
CA TRP A 289 8.08 -1.50 24.62
C TRP A 289 8.90 -0.31 24.10
N PHE A 290 8.73 0.88 24.67
CA PHE A 290 9.57 2.05 24.36
C PHE A 290 10.92 2.00 25.09
#